data_AF-A0A812DTN8-F1
#
_entry.id   AF-A0A812DTN8-F1
#
_cell.length_a   1.000
_cell.length_b   1.000
_cell.length_c   1.000
_cell.angle_alpha   90.00
_cell.angle_beta   90.00
_cell.angle_gamma   90.00
#
_symmetry.space_group_name_H-M   'P 1'
#
loop_
_entity.id
_entity.type
_entity.pdbx_description
1 polymer ?
#
loop_
_entity_poly.entity_id
_entity_poly.type
_entity_poly.pdbx_seq_one_letter_code
_entity_poly.pdbx_strand_id
1 'polypeptide(L)'
;MGEDISDQSFQPPKSVRGMKKLDRTAFKQIVKIPAIKVPVKKISLLNKHLKKSLCKFAKIRPIAELSDDDPEKDEFRLFLLKPQKYINANSFDKREHQLLEQVGIKLPSDLIWADIELGYDNWNVSEIFRAVIPGDSDSVSGFTTIGHIAHLNLREDVLDYKYLIGEVLLDKIPSVKTVVNKVNIIDNTFRNFEMELLAGEKDFFATVRENKCIYQFDFDKVYWNSRLGREHEYIINKLTSGDFVFDVFAGVGPFAIPAAKKGCQENNENQYRFFSEFCNRNFTRSQKTTD
;
A
#
# COMPACT_ATOMS: atom_id res chain seq x y z
N MET A 1 20.81 -30.42 -14.53
CA MET A 1 20.50 -28.99 -14.72
C MET A 1 19.23 -28.70 -13.95
N GLY A 2 19.35 -28.39 -12.66
CA GLY A 2 18.22 -27.92 -11.86
C GLY A 2 18.23 -26.41 -11.96
N GLU A 3 17.39 -25.84 -12.83
CA GLU A 3 17.07 -24.43 -12.70
C GLU A 3 16.35 -24.25 -11.36
N ASP A 4 16.80 -23.29 -10.57
CA ASP A 4 16.13 -22.83 -9.35
C ASP A 4 14.77 -22.21 -9.74
N ILE A 5 13.77 -23.08 -9.94
CA ILE A 5 12.39 -22.72 -10.32
C ILE A 5 11.66 -22.01 -9.15
N SER A 6 12.23 -22.05 -7.93
CA SER A 6 11.56 -21.66 -6.69
C SER A 6 11.41 -20.15 -6.45
N ASP A 7 12.21 -19.30 -7.11
CA ASP A 7 12.22 -17.85 -6.84
C ASP A 7 11.92 -16.95 -8.06
N GLN A 8 12.15 -17.44 -9.29
CA GLN A 8 11.89 -16.63 -10.50
C GLN A 8 10.42 -16.64 -10.95
N SER A 9 9.63 -17.62 -10.53
CA SER A 9 8.24 -17.81 -11.01
C SER A 9 7.21 -16.93 -10.29
N PHE A 10 7.54 -16.36 -9.14
CA PHE A 10 6.65 -15.48 -8.36
C PHE A 10 7.07 -14.00 -8.42
N GLN A 11 7.59 -13.58 -9.56
CA GLN A 11 7.86 -12.18 -9.87
C GLN A 11 7.03 -11.78 -11.10
N PRO A 12 6.68 -10.49 -11.27
CA PRO A 12 5.99 -10.06 -12.49
C PRO A 12 6.78 -10.45 -13.77
N PRO A 13 6.11 -10.63 -14.92
CA PRO A 13 6.74 -11.12 -16.13
C PRO A 13 7.91 -10.22 -16.57
N LYS A 14 9.06 -10.81 -16.93
CA LYS A 14 10.23 -10.04 -17.40
C LYS A 14 9.93 -9.18 -18.64
N SER A 15 8.89 -9.52 -19.41
CA SER A 15 8.41 -8.77 -20.58
C SER A 15 7.90 -7.37 -20.25
N VAL A 16 7.53 -7.07 -19.01
CA VAL A 16 7.06 -5.73 -18.62
C VAL A 16 8.21 -4.73 -18.42
N ARG A 17 9.47 -5.19 -18.47
CA ARG A 17 10.66 -4.36 -18.28
C ARG A 17 10.74 -3.26 -19.33
N GLY A 18 10.94 -2.01 -18.91
CA GLY A 18 11.03 -0.85 -19.79
C GLY A 18 9.69 -0.33 -20.31
N MET A 19 8.56 -0.87 -19.84
CA MET A 19 7.23 -0.37 -20.18
C MET A 19 7.07 1.09 -19.72
N LYS A 20 6.73 2.00 -20.63
CA LYS A 20 6.49 3.44 -20.32
C LYS A 20 5.02 3.80 -20.16
N LYS A 21 4.14 3.07 -20.82
CA LYS A 21 2.67 3.22 -20.71
C LYS A 21 2.11 1.96 -20.08
N LEU A 22 1.33 2.11 -19.01
CA LEU A 22 0.85 0.97 -18.24
C LEU A 22 -0.10 0.09 -19.06
N ASP A 23 0.35 -1.11 -19.36
CA ASP A 23 -0.50 -2.19 -19.88
C ASP A 23 -0.69 -3.25 -18.79
N ARG A 24 -1.88 -3.23 -18.18
CA ARG A 24 -2.27 -4.17 -17.12
C ARG A 24 -2.34 -5.62 -17.62
N THR A 25 -2.58 -5.82 -18.91
CA THR A 25 -2.69 -7.17 -19.50
C THR A 25 -1.34 -7.83 -19.68
N ALA A 26 -0.26 -7.05 -19.83
CA ALA A 26 1.10 -7.57 -19.95
C ALA A 26 1.64 -8.23 -18.67
N PHE A 27 0.96 -8.03 -17.53
CA PHE A 27 1.27 -8.71 -16.26
C PHE A 27 0.68 -10.11 -16.16
N LYS A 28 -0.09 -10.56 -17.16
CA LYS A 28 -0.65 -11.91 -17.20
C LYS A 28 0.46 -12.94 -17.34
N GLN A 29 0.47 -13.92 -16.45
CA GLN A 29 1.32 -15.10 -16.54
C GLN A 29 0.71 -16.28 -15.79
N ILE A 30 1.05 -17.48 -16.22
CA ILE A 30 0.68 -18.71 -15.53
C ILE A 30 1.87 -19.16 -14.69
N VAL A 31 1.63 -19.35 -13.39
CA VAL A 31 2.64 -19.87 -12.46
C VAL A 31 2.23 -21.23 -11.94
N LYS A 32 3.21 -22.11 -11.75
CA LYS A 32 2.98 -23.45 -11.20
C LYS A 32 3.14 -23.42 -9.69
N ILE A 33 2.09 -23.79 -8.97
CA ILE A 33 2.08 -23.83 -7.51
C ILE A 33 1.92 -25.28 -7.03
N PRO A 34 2.79 -25.76 -6.12
CA PRO A 34 2.64 -27.09 -5.55
C PRO A 34 1.36 -27.14 -4.72
N ALA A 35 0.61 -28.22 -4.83
CA ALA A 35 -0.68 -28.38 -4.21
C ALA A 35 -0.92 -29.83 -3.74
N ILE A 36 -1.84 -29.97 -2.80
CA ILE A 36 -2.37 -31.28 -2.39
C ILE A 36 -3.89 -31.30 -2.55
N LYS A 37 -4.42 -32.44 -3.02
CA LYS A 37 -5.86 -32.67 -3.16
C LYS A 37 -6.43 -33.08 -1.80
N VAL A 38 -7.40 -32.32 -1.30
CA VAL A 38 -7.96 -32.45 0.05
C VAL A 38 -9.48 -32.66 -0.04
N PRO A 39 -10.05 -33.71 0.59
CA PRO A 39 -11.49 -33.89 0.66
C PRO A 39 -12.18 -32.72 1.37
N VAL A 40 -13.29 -32.23 0.83
CA VAL A 40 -14.06 -31.09 1.37
C VAL A 40 -14.40 -31.27 2.85
N LYS A 41 -14.76 -32.49 3.25
CA LYS A 41 -15.11 -32.86 4.64
C LYS A 41 -13.95 -32.67 5.64
N LYS A 42 -12.71 -32.58 5.16
CA LYS A 42 -11.49 -32.53 5.99
C LYS A 42 -10.77 -31.18 5.96
N ILE A 43 -11.27 -30.23 5.15
CA ILE A 43 -10.67 -28.89 4.98
C ILE A 43 -10.54 -28.16 6.32
N SER A 44 -11.59 -28.15 7.15
CA SER A 44 -11.60 -27.40 8.41
C SER A 44 -10.48 -27.86 9.37
N LEU A 45 -10.31 -29.19 9.49
CA LEU A 45 -9.26 -29.79 10.32
C LEU A 45 -7.87 -29.45 9.77
N LEU A 46 -7.63 -29.70 8.49
CA LEU A 46 -6.31 -29.47 7.89
C LEU A 46 -5.93 -28.01 7.85
N ASN A 47 -6.88 -27.12 7.57
CA ASN A 47 -6.62 -25.68 7.55
C ASN A 47 -6.14 -25.18 8.92
N LYS A 48 -6.65 -25.72 10.04
CA LYS A 48 -6.19 -25.35 11.38
C LYS A 48 -4.67 -25.57 11.58
N HIS A 49 -4.13 -26.62 10.97
CA HIS A 49 -2.74 -27.03 11.15
C HIS A 49 -1.82 -26.57 10.01
N LEU A 50 -2.30 -26.55 8.77
CA LEU A 50 -1.52 -26.24 7.57
C LEU A 50 -1.64 -24.77 7.12
N LYS A 51 -2.41 -23.90 7.81
CA LYS A 51 -2.56 -22.47 7.44
C LYS A 51 -1.25 -21.73 7.22
N LYS A 52 -0.18 -22.10 7.94
CA LYS A 52 1.14 -21.48 7.80
C LYS A 52 1.92 -21.99 6.59
N SER A 53 1.57 -23.16 6.11
CA SER A 53 2.17 -23.90 4.99
C SER A 53 1.54 -23.50 3.64
N LEU A 54 0.31 -22.95 3.68
CA LEU A 54 -0.41 -22.46 2.51
C LEU A 54 0.24 -21.22 1.87
N CYS A 55 0.16 -21.16 0.54
CA CYS A 55 0.58 -20.02 -0.26
C CYS A 55 -0.30 -18.81 0.08
N LYS A 56 0.34 -17.68 0.40
CA LYS A 56 -0.34 -16.41 0.64
C LYS A 56 0.12 -15.44 -0.43
N PHE A 57 -0.76 -15.20 -1.39
CA PHE A 57 -0.53 -14.24 -2.46
C PHE A 57 -1.76 -13.37 -2.61
N ALA A 58 -1.58 -12.10 -3.00
CA ALA A 58 -2.72 -11.18 -3.10
C ALA A 58 -3.74 -11.71 -4.11
N LYS A 59 -5.02 -11.69 -3.72
CA LYS A 59 -6.17 -12.14 -4.53
C LYS A 59 -6.11 -13.60 -5.02
N ILE A 60 -5.20 -14.44 -4.50
CA ILE A 60 -5.24 -15.90 -4.71
C ILE A 60 -5.90 -16.56 -3.50
N ARG A 61 -6.85 -17.46 -3.76
CA ARG A 61 -7.45 -18.30 -2.72
C ARG A 61 -6.47 -19.42 -2.39
N PRO A 62 -5.96 -19.53 -1.14
CA PRO A 62 -5.02 -20.60 -0.78
C PRO A 62 -5.63 -22.01 -0.85
N ILE A 63 -6.95 -22.08 -0.82
CA ILE A 63 -7.73 -23.29 -1.05
C ILE A 63 -8.50 -23.05 -2.35
N ALA A 64 -8.05 -23.67 -3.43
CA ALA A 64 -8.59 -23.52 -4.77
C ALA A 64 -9.55 -24.66 -5.13
N GLU A 65 -10.43 -24.38 -6.08
CA GLU A 65 -11.28 -25.40 -6.71
C GLU A 65 -10.45 -26.17 -7.75
N LEU A 66 -10.87 -27.40 -8.04
CA LEU A 66 -10.30 -28.14 -9.16
C LEU A 66 -10.88 -27.60 -10.48
N SER A 67 -10.27 -27.95 -11.61
CA SER A 67 -10.78 -27.58 -12.92
C SER A 67 -12.22 -28.09 -13.11
N ASP A 68 -13.00 -27.37 -13.91
CA ASP A 68 -14.40 -27.74 -14.16
C ASP A 68 -14.57 -29.12 -14.80
N ASP A 69 -13.54 -29.61 -15.49
CA ASP A 69 -13.46 -30.92 -16.12
C ASP A 69 -13.03 -32.05 -15.15
N ASP A 70 -12.64 -31.73 -13.91
CA ASP A 70 -12.24 -32.75 -12.93
C ASP A 70 -13.51 -33.40 -12.33
N PRO A 71 -13.67 -34.74 -12.45
CA PRO A 71 -14.86 -35.44 -11.97
C PRO A 71 -15.03 -35.37 -10.45
N GLU A 72 -13.98 -35.03 -9.71
CA GLU A 72 -13.99 -34.96 -8.24
C GLU A 72 -14.03 -33.51 -7.73
N LYS A 73 -14.37 -32.53 -8.60
CA LYS A 73 -14.37 -31.09 -8.26
C LYS A 73 -15.29 -30.71 -7.10
N ASP A 74 -16.38 -31.44 -6.88
CA ASP A 74 -17.31 -31.19 -5.78
C ASP A 74 -16.88 -31.86 -4.47
N GLU A 75 -16.06 -32.91 -4.56
CA GLU A 75 -15.62 -33.70 -3.41
C GLU A 75 -14.29 -33.23 -2.83
N PHE A 76 -13.45 -32.58 -3.64
CA PHE A 76 -12.10 -32.16 -3.26
C PHE A 76 -11.84 -30.67 -3.53
N ARG A 77 -10.80 -30.17 -2.87
CA ARG A 77 -10.20 -28.85 -3.10
C ARG A 77 -8.69 -28.97 -3.14
N LEU A 78 -8.02 -28.03 -3.77
CA LEU A 78 -6.56 -27.94 -3.82
C LEU A 78 -6.05 -27.01 -2.73
N PHE A 79 -5.21 -27.53 -1.84
CA PHE A 79 -4.46 -26.69 -0.91
C PHE A 79 -3.17 -26.24 -1.59
N LEU A 80 -3.10 -24.96 -1.97
CA LEU A 80 -1.92 -24.37 -2.59
C LEU A 80 -0.84 -24.14 -1.53
N LEU A 81 0.32 -24.74 -1.72
CA LEU A 81 1.44 -24.74 -0.78
C LEU A 81 2.48 -23.70 -1.16
N LYS A 82 3.29 -23.30 -0.19
CA LYS A 82 4.41 -22.39 -0.43
C LYS A 82 5.49 -23.04 -1.31
N PRO A 83 5.73 -22.54 -2.53
CA PRO A 83 6.69 -23.13 -3.46
C PRO A 83 8.14 -23.13 -2.93
N GLN A 84 8.48 -22.13 -2.09
CA GLN A 84 9.80 -22.04 -1.44
C GLN A 84 10.06 -23.15 -0.42
N LYS A 85 9.01 -23.73 0.20
CA LYS A 85 9.14 -24.80 1.19
C LYS A 85 8.83 -26.16 0.59
N TYR A 86 7.79 -26.26 -0.23
CA TYR A 86 7.23 -27.52 -0.71
C TYR A 86 7.60 -27.78 -2.16
N ILE A 87 8.70 -28.52 -2.37
CA ILE A 87 9.17 -28.89 -3.72
C ILE A 87 8.74 -30.31 -4.06
N ASN A 88 8.70 -31.21 -3.07
CA ASN A 88 8.32 -32.61 -3.23
C ASN A 88 7.70 -33.18 -1.95
N ALA A 89 7.33 -34.47 -1.96
CA ALA A 89 6.70 -35.14 -0.82
C ALA A 89 7.57 -35.15 0.46
N ASN A 90 8.90 -35.07 0.34
CA ASN A 90 9.81 -35.03 1.49
C ASN A 90 9.92 -33.64 2.13
N SER A 91 9.30 -32.61 1.54
CA SER A 91 9.29 -31.25 2.07
C SER A 91 8.37 -31.07 3.30
N PHE A 92 7.52 -32.06 3.60
CA PHE A 92 6.62 -32.04 4.74
C PHE A 92 7.35 -32.49 6.00
N ASP A 93 7.09 -31.81 7.12
CA ASP A 93 7.65 -32.24 8.39
C ASP A 93 6.94 -33.50 8.93
N LYS A 94 7.52 -34.16 9.94
CA LYS A 94 6.97 -35.39 10.53
C LYS A 94 5.53 -35.21 11.04
N ARG A 95 5.18 -34.02 11.54
CA ARG A 95 3.82 -33.74 12.06
C ARG A 95 2.84 -33.55 10.91
N GLU A 96 3.26 -32.87 9.85
CA GLU A 96 2.48 -32.69 8.63
C GLU A 96 2.21 -34.04 7.95
N HIS A 97 3.21 -34.93 7.84
CA HIS A 97 3.02 -36.30 7.35
C HIS A 97 2.00 -37.08 8.17
N GLN A 98 2.16 -37.12 9.50
CA GLN A 98 1.23 -37.82 10.39
C GLN A 98 -0.20 -37.29 10.27
N LEU A 99 -0.37 -35.98 10.16
CA LEU A 99 -1.67 -35.35 10.00
C LEU A 99 -2.33 -35.74 8.67
N LEU A 100 -1.57 -35.73 7.57
CA LEU A 100 -2.09 -36.10 6.26
C LEU A 100 -2.50 -37.58 6.22
N GLU A 101 -1.70 -38.47 6.79
CA GLU A 101 -2.03 -39.90 6.91
C GLU A 101 -3.27 -40.14 7.78
N GLN A 102 -3.40 -39.48 8.93
CA GLN A 102 -4.60 -39.57 9.79
C GLN A 102 -5.88 -39.16 9.07
N VAL A 103 -5.77 -38.26 8.10
CA VAL A 103 -6.89 -37.74 7.32
C VAL A 103 -7.13 -38.59 6.05
N GLY A 104 -6.29 -39.60 5.80
CA GLY A 104 -6.40 -40.50 4.66
C GLY A 104 -5.80 -39.95 3.37
N ILE A 105 -5.01 -38.88 3.45
CA ILE A 105 -4.32 -38.27 2.31
C ILE A 105 -2.95 -38.93 2.19
N LYS A 106 -2.80 -39.83 1.22
CA LYS A 106 -1.49 -40.35 0.83
C LYS A 106 -0.81 -39.32 -0.06
N LEU A 107 0.34 -38.81 0.37
CA LEU A 107 1.14 -37.93 -0.46
C LEU A 107 1.64 -38.73 -1.67
N PRO A 108 1.34 -38.30 -2.91
CA PRO A 108 1.98 -38.88 -4.08
C PRO A 108 3.51 -38.66 -4.02
N SER A 109 4.26 -39.52 -4.71
CA SER A 109 5.73 -39.39 -4.81
C SER A 109 6.15 -37.99 -5.30
N ASP A 110 5.35 -37.43 -6.23
CA ASP A 110 5.45 -36.07 -6.74
C ASP A 110 4.21 -35.26 -6.37
N LEU A 111 4.39 -34.00 -5.96
CA LEU A 111 3.26 -33.11 -5.64
C LEU A 111 2.44 -32.77 -6.89
N ILE A 112 1.16 -32.47 -6.70
CA ILE A 112 0.32 -31.92 -7.77
C ILE A 112 0.79 -30.49 -8.01
N TRP A 113 0.96 -30.11 -9.27
CA TRP A 113 1.29 -28.73 -9.63
C TRP A 113 0.09 -28.09 -10.32
N ALA A 114 -0.49 -27.09 -9.67
CA ALA A 114 -1.62 -26.35 -10.19
C ALA A 114 -1.13 -25.14 -10.99
N ASP A 115 -1.67 -24.98 -12.19
CA ASP A 115 -1.47 -23.80 -13.02
C ASP A 115 -2.38 -22.68 -12.52
N ILE A 116 -1.79 -21.58 -12.04
CA ILE A 116 -2.51 -20.42 -11.50
C ILE A 116 -2.21 -19.20 -12.35
N GLU A 117 -3.26 -18.58 -12.89
CA GLU A 117 -3.13 -17.31 -13.61
C GLU A 117 -2.93 -16.16 -12.61
N LEU A 118 -1.82 -15.45 -12.77
CA LEU A 118 -1.55 -14.18 -12.11
C LEU A 118 -1.70 -13.05 -13.12
N GLY A 119 -2.25 -11.92 -12.68
CA GLY A 119 -2.32 -10.69 -13.45
C GLY A 119 -1.85 -9.49 -12.63
N TYR A 120 -2.00 -8.29 -13.21
CA TYR A 120 -1.61 -7.02 -12.59
C TYR A 120 -2.07 -6.89 -11.14
N ASP A 121 -3.29 -7.33 -10.85
CA ASP A 121 -3.96 -7.25 -9.56
C ASP A 121 -3.33 -8.06 -8.44
N ASN A 122 -2.53 -9.07 -8.78
CA ASN A 122 -1.84 -9.91 -7.81
C ASN A 122 -0.53 -9.29 -7.30
N TRP A 123 -0.04 -8.24 -7.96
CA TRP A 123 1.22 -7.58 -7.63
C TRP A 123 0.99 -6.27 -6.84
N ASN A 124 1.86 -6.01 -5.87
CA ASN A 124 1.90 -4.74 -5.15
C ASN A 124 2.71 -3.66 -5.90
N VAL A 125 2.61 -2.42 -5.44
CA VAL A 125 3.28 -1.26 -6.06
C VAL A 125 4.79 -1.49 -6.23
N SER A 126 5.47 -1.94 -5.18
CA SER A 126 6.92 -2.16 -5.19
C SER A 126 7.34 -3.27 -6.15
N GLU A 127 6.56 -4.35 -6.24
CA GLU A 127 6.80 -5.45 -7.20
C GLU A 127 6.65 -4.96 -8.65
N ILE A 128 5.60 -4.17 -8.93
CA ILE A 128 5.37 -3.60 -10.25
C ILE A 128 6.51 -2.66 -10.65
N PHE A 129 6.90 -1.72 -9.78
CA PHE A 129 8.00 -0.80 -10.07
C PHE A 129 9.32 -1.51 -10.27
N ARG A 130 9.63 -2.51 -9.42
CA ARG A 130 10.85 -3.31 -9.57
C ARG A 130 10.88 -4.07 -10.89
N ALA A 131 9.74 -4.59 -11.36
CA ALA A 131 9.68 -5.30 -12.62
C ALA A 131 9.78 -4.36 -13.83
N VAL A 132 9.05 -3.24 -13.81
CA VAL A 132 8.95 -2.32 -14.96
C VAL A 132 10.21 -1.47 -15.12
N ILE A 133 10.73 -0.87 -14.04
CA ILE A 133 11.70 0.23 -14.13
C ILE A 133 13.13 -0.31 -14.16
N PRO A 134 13.91 -0.11 -15.25
CA PRO A 134 15.32 -0.45 -15.35
C PRO A 134 16.17 0.16 -14.23
N GLY A 135 17.19 -0.58 -13.78
CA GLY A 135 18.10 -0.11 -12.73
C GLY A 135 17.60 -0.37 -11.31
N ASP A 136 18.12 0.43 -10.37
CA ASP A 136 17.85 0.30 -8.94
C ASP A 136 16.47 0.85 -8.60
N SER A 137 15.53 -0.06 -8.31
CA SER A 137 14.10 0.24 -8.12
C SER A 137 13.79 1.09 -6.89
N ASP A 138 14.78 1.27 -6.01
CA ASP A 138 14.65 2.08 -4.79
C ASP A 138 14.37 3.56 -5.11
N SER A 139 14.68 4.00 -6.33
CA SER A 139 14.42 5.35 -6.85
C SER A 139 12.94 5.79 -6.83
N VAL A 140 11.98 4.86 -6.84
CA VAL A 140 10.52 5.14 -6.83
C VAL A 140 9.84 4.72 -5.53
N SER A 141 10.59 4.16 -4.58
CA SER A 141 10.05 3.53 -3.37
C SER A 141 9.47 4.52 -2.34
N GLY A 142 9.79 5.82 -2.44
CA GLY A 142 9.38 6.84 -1.48
C GLY A 142 8.32 7.80 -2.01
N PHE A 143 7.04 7.53 -1.77
CA PHE A 143 5.97 8.53 -1.90
C PHE A 143 5.41 8.89 -0.52
N THR A 144 4.64 9.95 -0.45
CA THR A 144 3.93 10.33 0.78
C THR A 144 2.51 10.72 0.44
N THR A 145 1.57 10.33 1.30
CA THR A 145 0.15 10.60 1.11
C THR A 145 -0.29 11.78 1.98
N ILE A 146 -1.11 12.63 1.40
CA ILE A 146 -1.70 13.81 2.03
C ILE A 146 -3.18 13.79 1.70
N GLY A 147 -3.97 13.18 2.58
CA GLY A 147 -5.36 12.87 2.30
C GLY A 147 -5.47 11.92 1.11
N HIS A 148 -6.09 12.38 0.03
CA HIS A 148 -6.25 11.62 -1.22
C HIS A 148 -5.13 11.85 -2.24
N ILE A 149 -4.15 12.71 -1.92
CA ILE A 149 -3.06 13.05 -2.84
C ILE A 149 -1.85 12.17 -2.50
N ALA A 150 -1.29 11.47 -3.48
CA ALA A 150 0.04 10.89 -3.38
C ALA A 150 1.05 11.83 -4.05
N HIS A 151 2.09 12.23 -3.33
CA HIS A 151 3.15 13.06 -3.91
C HIS A 151 4.49 12.31 -3.94
N LEU A 152 5.22 12.53 -5.02
CA LEU A 152 6.51 11.94 -5.33
C LEU A 152 7.58 13.02 -5.47
N ASN A 153 8.84 12.61 -5.39
CA ASN A 153 9.99 13.40 -5.81
C ASN A 153 10.81 12.53 -6.77
N LEU A 154 10.39 12.48 -8.02
CA LEU A 154 11.02 11.63 -9.03
C LEU A 154 12.39 12.18 -9.42
N ARG A 155 13.36 11.28 -9.57
CA ARG A 155 14.70 11.57 -10.09
C ARG A 155 14.70 11.51 -11.62
N GLU A 156 15.69 12.15 -12.24
CA GLU A 156 15.80 12.25 -13.70
C GLU A 156 15.80 10.90 -14.42
N ASP A 157 16.45 9.89 -13.83
CA ASP A 157 16.56 8.53 -14.36
C ASP A 157 15.22 7.78 -14.45
N VAL A 158 14.20 8.22 -13.72
CA VAL A 158 12.86 7.60 -13.71
C VAL A 158 11.76 8.48 -14.31
N LEU A 159 12.08 9.69 -14.78
CA LEU A 159 11.09 10.61 -15.34
C LEU A 159 10.36 10.04 -16.57
N ASP A 160 11.05 9.20 -17.35
CA ASP A 160 10.47 8.48 -18.49
C ASP A 160 9.29 7.57 -18.12
N TYR A 161 9.16 7.20 -16.84
CA TYR A 161 8.12 6.32 -16.29
C TYR A 161 7.07 7.08 -15.47
N LYS A 162 7.16 8.41 -15.34
CA LYS A 162 6.36 9.20 -14.38
C LYS A 162 4.86 8.98 -14.47
N TYR A 163 4.29 8.90 -15.67
CA TYR A 163 2.86 8.70 -15.84
C TYR A 163 2.44 7.26 -15.49
N LEU A 164 3.26 6.27 -15.82
CA LEU A 164 3.04 4.88 -15.39
C LEU A 164 3.08 4.77 -13.87
N ILE A 165 4.05 5.42 -13.22
CA ILE A 165 4.15 5.48 -11.76
C ILE A 165 2.87 6.07 -11.17
N GLY A 166 2.39 7.17 -11.76
CA GLY A 166 1.12 7.81 -11.41
C GLY A 166 -0.05 6.84 -11.48
N GLU A 167 -0.25 6.16 -12.61
CA GLU A 167 -1.36 5.22 -12.80
C GLU A 167 -1.29 4.03 -11.83
N VAL A 168 -0.10 3.50 -11.56
CA VAL A 168 0.07 2.38 -10.63
C VAL A 168 -0.32 2.79 -9.20
N LEU A 169 0.10 3.96 -8.74
CA LEU A 169 -0.28 4.43 -7.40
C LEU A 169 -1.79 4.68 -7.31
N LEU A 170 -2.40 5.22 -8.36
CA LEU A 170 -3.84 5.45 -8.44
C LEU A 170 -4.63 4.12 -8.39
N ASP A 171 -4.19 3.11 -9.15
CA ASP A 171 -4.84 1.79 -9.18
C ASP A 171 -4.69 1.03 -7.86
N LYS A 172 -3.52 1.13 -7.21
CA LYS A 172 -3.13 0.24 -6.10
C LYS A 172 -3.40 0.80 -4.72
N ILE A 173 -3.63 2.11 -4.60
CA ILE A 173 -3.86 2.77 -3.31
C ILE A 173 -5.28 3.35 -3.31
N PRO A 174 -6.26 2.63 -2.75
CA PRO A 174 -7.68 3.00 -2.87
C PRO A 174 -8.04 4.39 -2.32
N SER A 175 -7.25 4.92 -1.38
CA SER A 175 -7.47 6.27 -0.84
C SER A 175 -6.96 7.38 -1.75
N VAL A 176 -6.09 7.08 -2.71
CA VAL A 176 -5.46 8.06 -3.60
C VAL A 176 -6.36 8.32 -4.80
N LYS A 177 -6.52 9.61 -5.13
CA LYS A 177 -7.28 10.09 -6.31
C LYS A 177 -6.46 11.01 -7.20
N THR A 178 -5.40 11.59 -6.65
CA THR A 178 -4.53 12.55 -7.32
C THR A 178 -3.09 12.12 -7.07
N VAL A 179 -2.29 11.97 -8.12
CA VAL A 179 -0.86 11.68 -8.01
C VAL A 179 -0.05 12.80 -8.63
N VAL A 180 0.88 13.36 -7.87
CA VAL A 180 1.71 14.49 -8.30
C VAL A 180 3.19 14.21 -8.12
N ASN A 181 4.00 14.81 -8.99
CA ASN A 181 5.44 14.93 -8.81
C ASN A 181 5.77 16.34 -8.34
N LYS A 182 6.61 16.45 -7.33
CA LYS A 182 7.11 17.72 -6.82
C LYS A 182 8.36 18.12 -7.61
N VAL A 183 8.27 19.19 -8.39
CA VAL A 183 9.39 19.69 -9.19
C VAL A 183 10.26 20.60 -8.32
N ASN A 184 11.59 20.48 -8.44
CA ASN A 184 12.58 21.17 -7.58
C ASN A 184 12.79 22.66 -7.89
N ILE A 185 11.92 23.31 -8.65
CA ILE A 185 12.04 24.75 -8.92
C ILE A 185 11.45 25.50 -7.71
N ILE A 186 12.34 26.04 -6.86
CA ILE A 186 11.99 26.90 -5.74
C ILE A 186 12.21 28.34 -6.22
N ASP A 187 11.19 29.02 -6.72
CA ASP A 187 11.32 30.41 -7.21
C ASP A 187 10.24 31.34 -6.64
N ASN A 188 9.93 31.21 -5.35
CA ASN A 188 8.87 31.99 -4.73
C ASN A 188 9.16 32.24 -3.25
N THR A 189 8.84 33.46 -2.78
CA THR A 189 8.87 33.89 -1.38
C THR A 189 8.05 33.00 -0.43
N PHE A 190 7.12 32.19 -0.97
CA PHE A 190 6.26 31.27 -0.22
C PHE A 190 6.73 29.80 -0.23
N ARG A 191 7.87 29.47 -0.88
CA ARG A 191 8.37 28.08 -1.04
C ARG A 191 7.32 27.09 -1.58
N ASN A 192 6.47 27.53 -2.50
CA ASN A 192 5.54 26.63 -3.18
C ASN A 192 6.31 25.85 -4.25
N PHE A 193 6.11 24.54 -4.30
CA PHE A 193 6.76 23.70 -5.30
C PHE A 193 5.80 23.51 -6.46
N GLU A 194 6.28 23.69 -7.69
CA GLU A 194 5.47 23.38 -8.85
C GLU A 194 5.12 21.89 -8.84
N MET A 195 3.82 21.59 -8.78
CA MET A 195 3.31 20.23 -8.78
C MET A 195 2.90 19.82 -10.19
N GLU A 196 3.60 18.82 -10.73
CA GLU A 196 3.21 18.17 -11.97
C GLU A 196 2.18 17.07 -11.68
N LEU A 197 1.00 17.14 -12.28
CA LEU A 197 0.00 16.07 -12.20
C LEU A 197 0.46 14.86 -13.03
N LEU A 198 0.60 13.71 -12.39
CA LEU A 198 0.99 12.44 -13.03
C LEU A 198 -0.21 11.56 -13.37
N ALA A 199 -1.22 11.50 -12.50
CA ALA A 199 -2.42 10.69 -12.73
C ALA A 199 -3.59 11.15 -11.86
N GLY A 200 -4.80 10.82 -12.30
CA GLY A 200 -6.03 11.10 -11.57
C GLY A 200 -6.59 12.50 -11.83
N GLU A 201 -7.36 13.00 -10.87
CA GLU A 201 -8.03 14.29 -10.97
C GLU A 201 -7.11 15.44 -10.54
N LYS A 202 -7.26 16.63 -11.13
CA LYS A 202 -6.54 17.83 -10.69
C LYS A 202 -7.22 18.43 -9.46
N ASP A 203 -7.23 17.69 -8.35
CA ASP A 203 -7.70 18.13 -7.04
C ASP A 203 -6.53 18.16 -6.06
N PHE A 204 -6.15 19.37 -5.63
CA PHE A 204 -5.09 19.60 -4.65
C PHE A 204 -5.64 19.95 -3.26
N PHE A 205 -6.97 19.94 -3.07
CA PHE A 205 -7.59 20.26 -1.80
C PHE A 205 -7.60 19.05 -0.87
N ALA A 206 -6.56 18.92 -0.05
CA ALA A 206 -6.40 17.78 0.84
C ALA A 206 -7.20 17.96 2.15
N THR A 207 -7.73 16.85 2.65
CA THR A 207 -8.19 16.73 4.04
C THR A 207 -7.31 15.72 4.76
N VAL A 208 -6.63 16.17 5.82
CA VAL A 208 -5.68 15.36 6.60
C VAL A 208 -6.14 15.30 8.05
N ARG A 209 -5.94 14.14 8.68
CA ARG A 209 -6.12 13.97 10.12
C ARG A 209 -4.76 13.75 10.77
N GLU A 210 -4.40 14.62 11.71
CA GLU A 210 -3.17 14.52 12.49
C GLU A 210 -3.47 14.95 13.93
N ASN A 211 -2.94 14.24 14.93
CA ASN A 211 -3.07 14.59 16.35
C ASN A 211 -4.51 14.90 16.79
N LYS A 212 -5.46 14.07 16.35
CA LYS A 212 -6.92 14.20 16.60
C LYS A 212 -7.54 15.51 16.07
N CYS A 213 -6.84 16.21 15.18
CA CYS A 213 -7.30 17.40 14.49
C CYS A 213 -7.50 17.10 13.01
N ILE A 214 -8.37 17.88 12.36
CA ILE A 214 -8.65 17.78 10.93
C ILE A 214 -8.16 19.08 10.30
N TYR A 215 -7.43 18.96 9.20
CA TYR A 215 -6.87 20.06 8.44
C TYR A 215 -7.39 19.97 7.00
N GLN A 216 -7.80 21.09 6.42
CA GLN A 216 -8.36 21.14 5.06
C GLN A 216 -7.75 22.27 4.25
N PHE A 217 -6.78 21.98 3.39
CA PHE A 217 -5.99 23.01 2.70
C PHE A 217 -5.73 22.64 1.24
N ASP A 218 -5.43 23.65 0.44
CA ASP A 218 -4.93 23.50 -0.92
C ASP A 218 -3.42 23.23 -0.87
N PHE A 219 -3.01 21.99 -1.15
CA PHE A 219 -1.62 21.54 -1.03
C PHE A 219 -0.66 22.24 -2.00
N ASP A 220 -1.18 22.83 -3.09
CA ASP A 220 -0.39 23.64 -4.03
C ASP A 220 0.02 25.00 -3.46
N LYS A 221 -0.75 25.49 -2.47
CA LYS A 221 -0.63 26.86 -1.96
C LYS A 221 0.03 26.93 -0.59
N VAL A 222 0.21 25.80 0.09
CA VAL A 222 0.69 25.76 1.46
C VAL A 222 1.76 24.70 1.65
N TYR A 223 2.63 24.92 2.62
CA TYR A 223 3.57 23.90 3.07
C TYR A 223 2.90 22.93 4.04
N TRP A 224 2.99 21.63 3.75
CA TRP A 224 2.60 20.55 4.66
C TRP A 224 3.60 19.40 4.59
N ASN A 225 3.93 18.81 5.74
CA ASN A 225 4.79 17.63 5.82
C ASN A 225 4.25 16.67 6.90
N SER A 226 3.64 15.57 6.45
CA SER A 226 3.05 14.55 7.33
C SER A 226 4.06 13.79 8.18
N ARG A 227 5.37 13.94 7.94
CA ARG A 227 6.41 13.27 8.75
C ARG A 227 6.68 13.99 10.06
N LEU A 228 6.27 15.25 10.20
CA LEU A 228 6.50 16.06 11.41
C LEU A 228 5.44 15.86 12.49
N GLY A 229 4.44 15.00 12.26
CA GLY A 229 3.31 14.82 13.19
C GLY A 229 3.72 14.40 14.60
N ARG A 230 4.83 13.64 14.76
CA ARG A 230 5.36 13.25 16.08
C ARG A 230 5.99 14.44 16.80
N GLU A 231 6.76 15.25 16.10
CA GLU A 231 7.35 16.48 16.62
C GLU A 231 6.25 17.47 17.01
N HIS A 232 5.20 17.60 16.19
CA HIS A 232 4.01 18.37 16.54
C HIS A 232 3.39 17.86 17.85
N GLU A 233 3.09 16.56 17.94
CA GLU A 233 2.50 15.95 19.13
C GLU A 233 3.37 16.15 20.38
N TYR A 234 4.68 15.99 20.25
CA TYR A 234 5.63 16.15 21.34
C TYR A 234 5.58 17.57 21.94
N ILE A 235 5.58 18.61 21.10
CA ILE A 235 5.49 19.99 21.57
C ILE A 235 4.13 20.26 22.22
N ILE A 236 3.04 19.81 21.58
CA ILE A 236 1.68 19.99 22.10
C ILE A 236 1.49 19.31 23.45
N ASN A 237 2.15 18.18 23.68
CA ASN A 237 2.08 17.48 24.96
C ASN A 237 2.75 18.23 26.11
N LYS A 238 3.69 19.15 25.83
CA LYS A 238 4.32 19.99 26.86
C LYS A 238 3.48 21.19 27.29
N LEU A 239 2.52 21.60 26.48
CA LEU A 239 1.66 22.74 26.77
C LEU A 239 0.63 22.40 27.85
N THR A 240 0.18 23.39 28.60
CA THR A 240 -0.89 23.27 29.60
C THR A 240 -2.02 24.24 29.25
N SER A 241 -3.24 23.91 29.68
CA SER A 241 -4.39 24.81 29.54
C SER A 241 -4.05 26.16 30.21
N GLY A 242 -4.33 27.27 29.51
CA GLY A 242 -4.01 28.62 29.95
C GLY A 242 -2.65 29.15 29.48
N ASP A 243 -1.77 28.31 28.91
CA ASP A 243 -0.49 28.78 28.34
C ASP A 243 -0.73 29.73 27.17
N PHE A 244 0.14 30.74 27.01
CA PHE A 244 0.16 31.60 25.83
C PHE A 244 1.12 31.05 24.79
N VAL A 245 0.61 30.76 23.59
CA VAL A 245 1.40 30.18 22.49
C VAL A 245 1.51 31.19 21.35
N PHE A 246 2.74 31.42 20.91
CA PHE A 246 3.07 32.27 19.76
C PHE A 246 3.68 31.41 18.65
N ASP A 247 2.88 31.10 17.63
CA ASP A 247 3.34 30.35 16.46
C ASP A 247 3.70 31.31 15.32
N VAL A 248 4.99 31.65 15.24
CA VAL A 248 5.51 32.66 14.30
C VAL A 248 5.49 32.22 12.83
N PHE A 249 5.27 30.92 12.56
CA PHE A 249 5.19 30.34 11.23
C PHE A 249 4.05 29.33 11.14
N ALA A 250 2.86 29.73 11.58
CA ALA A 250 1.76 28.81 11.81
C ALA A 250 1.31 28.03 10.56
N GLY A 251 1.46 28.58 9.35
CA GLY A 251 1.04 27.90 8.13
C GLY A 251 -0.43 27.49 8.22
N VAL A 252 -0.72 26.18 8.10
CA VAL A 252 -2.08 25.62 8.27
C VAL A 252 -2.46 25.32 9.73
N GLY A 253 -1.61 25.70 10.68
CA GLY A 253 -1.82 25.59 12.12
C GLY A 253 -1.57 24.21 12.75
N PRO A 254 -0.53 23.44 12.39
CA PRO A 254 -0.28 22.12 13.00
C PRO A 254 0.06 22.19 14.50
N PHE A 255 0.56 23.32 14.99
CA PHE A 255 0.73 23.57 16.42
C PHE A 255 -0.45 24.34 17.03
N ALA A 256 -0.88 25.40 16.35
CA ALA A 256 -1.94 26.26 16.85
C ALA A 256 -3.27 25.50 17.09
N ILE A 257 -3.78 24.79 16.07
CA ILE A 257 -5.07 24.09 16.20
C ILE A 257 -5.10 23.10 17.38
N PRO A 258 -4.09 22.22 17.57
CA PRO A 258 -4.03 21.38 18.76
C PRO A 258 -3.81 22.12 20.09
N ALA A 259 -3.05 23.23 20.10
CA ALA A 259 -2.83 24.03 21.31
C ALA A 259 -4.14 24.70 21.77
N ALA A 260 -4.86 25.34 20.86
CA ALA A 260 -6.19 25.87 21.12
C ALA A 260 -7.16 24.79 21.62
N LYS A 261 -7.13 23.58 21.04
CA LYS A 261 -7.92 22.44 21.49
C LYS A 261 -7.57 21.99 22.93
N LYS A 262 -6.34 22.23 23.39
CA LYS A 262 -5.87 21.94 24.75
C LYS A 262 -6.24 23.04 25.76
N GLY A 263 -6.86 24.14 25.32
CA GLY A 263 -7.22 25.27 26.16
C GLY A 263 -6.10 26.29 26.36
N CYS A 264 -5.08 26.30 25.52
CA CYS A 264 -4.08 27.37 25.46
C CYS A 264 -4.70 28.65 24.89
N GLN A 265 -4.19 29.81 25.28
CA GLN A 265 -4.56 31.10 24.71
C GLN A 265 -3.65 31.40 23.50
N GLU A 266 -4.27 31.77 22.38
CA GLU A 266 -3.55 32.16 21.17
C GLU A 266 -3.81 33.63 20.86
N ASN A 267 -2.74 34.39 20.62
CA ASN A 267 -2.86 35.78 20.18
C ASN A 267 -2.47 35.87 18.70
N ASN A 268 -3.46 35.71 17.81
CA ASN A 268 -3.27 35.70 16.36
C ASN A 268 -3.57 37.07 15.72
N GLU A 269 -3.18 38.18 16.36
CA GLU A 269 -3.37 39.53 15.78
C GLU A 269 -2.50 39.77 14.54
N ASN A 270 -1.46 38.97 14.30
CA ASN A 270 -0.60 39.12 13.13
C ASN A 270 -0.24 37.76 12.53
N GLN A 271 -1.11 37.21 11.67
CA GLN A 271 -0.74 36.64 10.35
C GLN A 271 -1.94 35.93 9.68
N TYR A 272 -2.39 36.56 8.59
CA TYR A 272 -3.30 36.07 7.55
C TYR A 272 -4.78 35.86 7.91
N ARG A 273 -5.63 36.63 7.23
CA ARG A 273 -7.10 36.46 7.07
C ARG A 273 -7.54 35.01 6.74
N PHE A 274 -6.64 34.21 6.16
CA PHE A 274 -6.84 32.77 5.93
C PHE A 274 -6.84 31.94 7.22
N PHE A 275 -6.04 32.31 8.23
CA PHE A 275 -5.97 31.61 9.51
C PHE A 275 -7.27 31.75 10.30
N SER A 276 -7.91 32.93 10.30
CA SER A 276 -9.22 33.11 10.96
C SER A 276 -10.34 32.31 10.28
N GLU A 277 -10.37 32.20 8.95
CA GLU A 277 -11.36 31.37 8.25
C GLU A 277 -11.09 29.87 8.41
N PHE A 278 -9.82 29.46 8.39
CA PHE A 278 -9.39 28.08 8.57
C PHE A 278 -9.62 27.58 9.99
N CYS A 279 -9.26 28.37 10.99
CA CYS A 279 -9.54 28.08 12.39
C CYS A 279 -11.04 28.09 12.65
N ASN A 280 -11.83 29.05 12.12
CA ASN A 280 -13.30 29.05 12.30
C ASN A 280 -13.99 27.83 11.67
N ARG A 281 -13.53 27.33 10.51
CA ARG A 281 -14.07 26.11 9.87
C ARG A 281 -13.71 24.82 10.59
N ASN A 282 -12.54 24.74 11.24
CA ASN A 282 -12.10 23.54 11.97
C ASN A 282 -12.56 23.53 13.45
N PHE A 283 -12.72 24.69 14.10
CA PHE A 283 -13.28 24.80 15.45
C PHE A 283 -14.74 24.31 15.51
N THR A 284 -15.58 24.67 14.54
CA THR A 284 -17.01 24.31 14.53
C THR A 284 -17.30 22.84 14.20
N ARG A 285 -16.38 22.13 13.52
CA ARG A 285 -16.56 20.70 13.18
C ARG A 285 -16.04 19.75 14.26
N SER A 286 -14.97 20.11 14.96
CA SER A 286 -14.37 19.24 15.99
C SER A 286 -15.20 19.11 17.27
N GLN A 287 -16.09 20.08 17.55
CA GLN A 287 -17.04 20.01 18.67
C GLN A 287 -18.29 19.14 18.38
N LYS A 288 -18.57 18.78 17.12
CA LYS A 288 -19.78 18.02 16.73
C LYS A 288 -19.58 16.50 16.64
N THR A 289 -18.40 15.99 16.98
CA THR A 289 -18.08 14.53 16.91
C THR A 289 -17.82 13.91 18.29
N THR A 290 -18.22 14.59 19.35
CA THR A 290 -18.28 14.03 20.71
C THR A 290 -19.71 14.10 21.17
N ASP A 291 -20.52 13.18 20.65
CA ASP A 291 -21.72 12.60 21.27
C ASP A 291 -21.78 11.12 20.85
#